data_AF-A0A7V1SJZ6-F1
#
_entry.id   AF-A0A7V1SJZ6-F1
#
_cell.length_a   1.000
_cell.length_b   1.000
_cell.length_c   1.000
_cell.angle_alpha   90.00
_cell.angle_beta   90.00
_cell.angle_gamma   90.00
#
_symmetry.space_group_name_H-M   'P 1'
#
loop_
_entity.id
_entity.type
_entity.pdbx_description
1 polymer ?
#
loop_
_entity_poly.entity_id
_entity_poly.type
_entity_poly.pdbx_seq_one_letter_code
_entity_poly.pdbx_strand_id
1 'polypeptide(L)'
;MLDVGRHPNIELLAYSEVEKVEGEAGDFRVTVRRKARYVNEDRCTGCGACREKCPTVVPDAFNEGLGNRRAIYSLFAQGIPSTHTIDADHCRQLNGKKCGICAKTCQAEAIDFDQKDRLLELNVAAIIIAAGYDVFDPSQIPEYRYREIPNVVTAIEFERLLSASGPTGGHLDRPSDRAIEAEIEELEKTATKSQKVLSKLEEEYGESSAAFYEKYQSGAYPDDEDRKKWADKYADHLAVVKPLEALKKKAEGFDVAKRLAFIQCVGSRDFRFYPFCSGYCCMHSIKEAIIAHEHGPETTSTIFGMDIRAVGKGFEEYKIRGGNHSNITYVRGRVAEIVEGPDNNPVVIYEDTRERKVKRQEFDMVILATACAPSKGIAALAKTVGVELDKYSFLKTSPLSPVDTTSPGIFVCGCAESPMDVPESVAQASSAAERAAEIAFQMDLEKEKAVA
;
A
#
# COMPACT_ATOMS: atom_id res chain seq x y z
N MET A 1 19.50 2.48 2.60
CA MET A 1 19.26 2.24 1.14
C MET A 1 20.34 2.88 0.28
N LEU A 2 20.64 4.17 0.44
CA LEU A 2 21.66 4.87 -0.35
C LEU A 2 23.04 4.19 -0.27
N ASP A 3 23.49 3.82 0.94
CA ASP A 3 24.80 3.18 1.14
C ASP A 3 24.89 1.84 0.40
N VAL A 4 23.87 0.99 0.54
CA VAL A 4 23.78 -0.30 -0.18
C VAL A 4 23.84 -0.10 -1.70
N GLY A 5 23.16 0.92 -2.23
CA GLY A 5 23.16 1.20 -3.68
C GLY A 5 24.47 1.75 -4.24
N ARG A 6 25.45 2.07 -3.40
CA ARG A 6 26.77 2.62 -3.80
C ARG A 6 27.95 1.84 -3.22
N HIS A 7 27.70 0.76 -2.50
CA HIS A 7 28.74 0.05 -1.80
C HIS A 7 29.61 -0.76 -2.79
N PRO A 8 30.95 -0.66 -2.75
CA PRO A 8 31.82 -1.30 -3.74
C PRO A 8 31.78 -2.84 -3.70
N ASN A 9 31.40 -3.41 -2.54
CA ASN A 9 31.31 -4.86 -2.35
C ASN A 9 29.86 -5.38 -2.32
N ILE A 10 28.87 -4.58 -2.73
CA ILE A 10 27.47 -5.04 -2.82
C ILE A 10 26.96 -4.80 -4.23
N GLU A 11 26.56 -5.88 -4.90
CA GLU A 11 25.82 -5.80 -6.16
C GLU A 11 24.31 -5.80 -5.89
N LEU A 12 23.66 -4.66 -6.14
CA LEU A 12 22.21 -4.53 -5.93
C LEU A 12 21.43 -4.95 -7.19
N LEU A 13 20.84 -6.14 -7.16
CA LEU A 13 20.00 -6.67 -8.24
C LEU A 13 18.50 -6.36 -8.03
N ALA A 14 18.14 -5.08 -7.96
CA ALA A 14 16.75 -4.68 -7.80
C ALA A 14 15.87 -5.09 -9.00
N TYR A 15 14.58 -5.38 -8.74
CA TYR A 15 13.63 -5.90 -9.73
C TYR A 15 14.09 -7.25 -10.35
N SER A 16 14.69 -8.09 -9.50
CA SER A 16 15.12 -9.44 -9.84
C SER A 16 14.57 -10.44 -8.83
N GLU A 17 14.45 -11.70 -9.24
CA GLU A 17 13.95 -12.80 -8.41
C GLU A 17 14.86 -14.02 -8.54
N VAL A 18 15.02 -14.77 -7.44
CA VAL A 18 15.76 -16.04 -7.45
C VAL A 18 14.88 -17.11 -8.09
N GLU A 19 15.40 -17.79 -9.11
CA GLU A 19 14.66 -18.86 -9.81
C GLU A 19 15.09 -20.26 -9.37
N LYS A 20 16.37 -20.42 -9.03
CA LYS A 20 16.96 -21.72 -8.75
C LYS A 20 18.16 -21.57 -7.84
N VAL A 21 18.29 -22.48 -6.88
CA VAL A 21 19.46 -22.66 -6.03
C VAL A 21 19.89 -24.11 -6.12
N GLU A 22 21.18 -24.34 -6.39
CA GLU A 22 21.81 -25.66 -6.40
C GLU A 22 23.13 -25.59 -5.62
N GLY A 23 23.63 -26.75 -5.19
CA GLY A 23 24.87 -26.85 -4.43
C GLY A 23 24.65 -26.96 -2.93
N GLU A 24 25.69 -26.69 -2.17
CA GLU A 24 25.74 -26.84 -0.72
C GLU A 24 26.50 -25.69 -0.06
N ALA A 25 26.53 -25.66 1.27
CA ALA A 25 27.23 -24.64 2.03
C ALA A 25 28.68 -24.49 1.55
N GLY A 26 29.07 -23.26 1.17
CA GLY A 26 30.37 -22.95 0.60
C GLY A 26 30.41 -22.92 -0.93
N ASP A 27 29.48 -23.58 -1.63
CA ASP A 27 29.47 -23.64 -3.10
C ASP A 27 28.05 -23.73 -3.66
N PHE A 28 27.28 -22.64 -3.51
CA PHE A 28 25.96 -22.52 -4.11
C PHE A 28 26.04 -21.89 -5.50
N ARG A 29 25.30 -22.46 -6.45
CA ARG A 29 25.01 -21.85 -7.74
C ARG A 29 23.58 -21.33 -7.75
N VAL A 30 23.42 -20.02 -7.86
CA VAL A 30 22.13 -19.33 -7.80
C VAL A 30 21.81 -18.74 -9.18
N THR A 31 20.66 -19.11 -9.73
CA THR A 31 20.10 -18.48 -10.93
C THR A 31 19.15 -17.37 -10.54
N VAL A 32 19.43 -16.15 -10.98
CA VAL A 32 18.62 -14.96 -10.72
C VAL A 32 18.04 -14.45 -12.03
N ARG A 33 16.71 -14.31 -12.10
CA ARG A 33 16.03 -13.63 -13.19
C ARG A 33 15.99 -12.14 -12.89
N ARG A 34 16.72 -11.36 -13.69
CA ARG A 34 16.61 -9.91 -13.74
C ARG A 34 15.51 -9.53 -14.73
N LYS A 35 14.40 -8.99 -14.22
CA LYS A 35 13.22 -8.68 -15.02
C LYS A 35 13.47 -7.45 -15.90
N ALA A 36 12.89 -7.44 -17.11
CA ALA A 36 12.95 -6.29 -17.99
C ALA A 36 12.21 -5.09 -17.37
N ARG A 37 12.91 -3.99 -17.12
CA ARG A 37 12.30 -2.72 -16.70
C ARG A 37 11.68 -1.95 -17.86
N TYR A 38 12.06 -2.31 -19.09
CA TYR A 38 11.90 -1.54 -20.32
C TYR A 38 12.51 -0.12 -20.24
N VAL A 39 13.48 0.03 -19.34
CA VAL A 39 14.23 1.25 -19.07
C VAL A 39 15.67 0.84 -18.77
N ASN A 40 16.61 1.37 -19.55
CA ASN A 40 18.03 1.20 -19.33
C ASN A 40 18.45 1.97 -18.06
N GLU A 41 18.92 1.24 -17.06
CA GLU A 41 19.23 1.76 -15.73
C GLU A 41 20.42 2.72 -15.75
N ASP A 42 21.43 2.46 -16.58
CA ASP A 42 22.65 3.27 -16.68
C ASP A 42 22.40 4.63 -17.37
N ARG A 43 21.37 4.70 -18.22
CA ARG A 43 20.97 5.93 -18.90
C ARG A 43 19.88 6.70 -18.15
N CYS A 44 19.09 6.02 -17.30
CA CYS A 44 17.97 6.65 -16.64
C CYS A 44 18.44 7.67 -15.59
N THR A 45 17.95 8.91 -15.69
CA THR A 45 18.27 9.97 -14.73
C THR A 45 17.26 10.10 -13.59
N GLY A 46 16.18 9.31 -13.60
CA GLY A 46 15.13 9.38 -12.58
C GLY A 46 14.26 10.64 -12.61
N CYS A 47 14.34 11.49 -13.65
CA CYS A 47 13.69 12.81 -13.68
C CYS A 47 12.14 12.83 -13.66
N GLY A 48 11.47 11.73 -14.02
CA GLY A 48 10.00 11.62 -13.96
C GLY A 48 9.21 12.22 -15.12
N ALA A 49 9.82 12.90 -16.10
CA ALA A 49 9.11 13.51 -17.23
C ALA A 49 8.28 12.50 -18.05
N CYS A 50 8.76 11.27 -18.16
CA CYS A 50 8.07 10.17 -18.84
C CYS A 50 6.78 9.73 -18.11
N ARG A 51 6.77 9.79 -16.77
CA ARG A 51 5.62 9.48 -15.92
C ARG A 51 4.51 10.51 -16.13
N GLU A 52 4.84 11.79 -16.11
CA GLU A 52 3.87 12.89 -16.28
C GLU A 52 3.08 12.81 -17.59
N LYS A 53 3.71 12.35 -18.67
CA LYS A 53 3.08 12.24 -20.00
C LYS A 53 2.39 10.91 -20.26
N CYS A 54 2.54 9.92 -19.38
CA CYS A 54 1.95 8.61 -19.59
C CYS A 54 0.41 8.66 -19.44
N PRO A 55 -0.36 8.26 -20.46
CA PRO A 55 -1.82 8.36 -20.43
C PRO A 55 -2.50 7.21 -19.68
N THR A 56 -1.76 6.14 -19.34
CA THR A 56 -2.35 5.00 -18.61
C THR A 56 -2.26 5.25 -17.11
N VAL A 57 -3.41 5.21 -16.46
CA VAL A 57 -3.58 5.25 -15.01
C VAL A 57 -3.65 3.81 -14.50
N VAL A 58 -2.96 3.51 -13.41
CA VAL A 58 -2.94 2.20 -12.76
C VAL A 58 -3.06 2.42 -11.25
N PRO A 59 -3.84 1.61 -10.50
CA PRO A 59 -3.86 1.69 -9.04
C PRO A 59 -2.45 1.56 -8.46
N ASP A 60 -2.13 2.40 -7.48
CA ASP A 60 -0.81 2.44 -6.88
C ASP A 60 -0.71 1.43 -5.73
N ALA A 61 -0.10 0.27 -6.02
CA ALA A 61 0.11 -0.79 -5.06
C ALA A 61 0.97 -0.35 -3.86
N PHE A 62 1.92 0.59 -4.02
CA PHE A 62 2.72 1.08 -2.89
C PHE A 62 1.90 1.94 -1.93
N ASN A 63 0.85 2.59 -2.46
CA ASN A 63 -0.10 3.36 -1.68
C ASN A 63 -1.38 2.56 -1.36
N GLU A 64 -1.29 1.22 -1.33
CA GLU A 64 -2.41 0.32 -0.99
C GLU A 64 -3.66 0.52 -1.87
N GLY A 65 -3.51 1.05 -3.08
CA GLY A 65 -4.62 1.37 -3.97
C GLY A 65 -5.40 2.64 -3.60
N LEU A 66 -4.98 3.38 -2.57
CA LEU A 66 -5.56 4.67 -2.16
C LEU A 66 -5.19 5.83 -3.10
N GLY A 67 -4.41 5.55 -4.14
CA GLY A 67 -3.98 6.50 -5.14
C GLY A 67 -3.71 5.82 -6.47
N ASN A 68 -3.30 6.64 -7.44
CA ASN A 68 -3.04 6.20 -8.79
C ASN A 68 -1.60 6.50 -9.19
N ARG A 69 -0.97 5.54 -9.86
CA ARG A 69 0.30 5.71 -10.57
C ARG A 69 0.08 5.65 -12.07
N ARG A 70 1.18 5.73 -12.82
CA ARG A 70 1.19 5.53 -14.27
C ARG A 70 1.82 4.18 -14.61
N ALA A 71 1.62 3.74 -15.86
CA ALA A 71 2.25 2.49 -16.33
C ALA A 71 3.79 2.56 -16.29
N ILE A 72 4.39 3.72 -16.55
CA ILE A 72 5.81 3.97 -16.26
C ILE A 72 5.92 4.69 -14.92
N TYR A 73 6.68 4.12 -13.99
CA TYR A 73 6.68 4.53 -12.59
C TYR A 73 8.03 4.31 -11.91
N SER A 74 8.23 4.99 -10.79
CA SER A 74 9.17 4.63 -9.73
C SER A 74 8.32 4.15 -8.54
N LEU A 75 8.78 3.15 -7.78
CA LEU A 75 7.97 2.58 -6.68
C LEU A 75 7.61 3.64 -5.62
N PHE A 76 8.58 4.47 -5.26
CA PHE A 76 8.40 5.65 -4.41
C PHE A 76 9.56 6.65 -4.68
N ALA A 77 9.43 7.89 -4.20
CA ALA A 77 10.33 8.98 -4.57
C ALA A 77 11.80 8.74 -4.18
N GLN A 78 12.05 8.10 -3.03
CA GLN A 78 13.39 7.80 -2.51
C GLN A 78 13.87 6.38 -2.85
N GLY A 79 13.21 5.70 -3.80
CA GLY A 79 13.55 4.35 -4.22
C GLY A 79 14.97 4.26 -4.79
N ILE A 80 15.68 3.19 -4.42
CA ILE A 80 17.02 2.86 -4.92
C ILE A 80 16.97 1.50 -5.62
N PRO A 81 17.49 1.36 -6.86
CA PRO A 81 18.07 2.40 -7.70
C PRO A 81 17.04 3.46 -8.12
N SER A 82 17.50 4.70 -8.32
CA SER A 82 16.65 5.83 -8.74
C SER A 82 16.34 5.75 -10.24
N THR A 83 15.69 4.65 -10.64
CA THR A 83 15.31 4.33 -12.01
C THR A 83 13.81 4.12 -12.13
N HIS A 84 13.29 4.26 -13.34
CA HIS A 84 11.89 3.96 -13.65
C HIS A 84 11.74 2.53 -14.18
N THR A 85 10.52 2.01 -14.07
CA THR A 85 10.10 0.73 -14.64
C THR A 85 8.79 0.93 -15.41
N ILE A 86 8.64 0.24 -16.53
CA ILE A 86 7.37 0.14 -17.25
C ILE A 86 6.67 -1.15 -16.84
N ASP A 87 5.46 -1.01 -16.31
CA ASP A 87 4.54 -2.10 -16.07
C ASP A 87 4.01 -2.63 -17.41
N ALA A 88 4.43 -3.85 -17.77
CA ALA A 88 4.09 -4.48 -19.04
C ALA A 88 2.58 -4.73 -19.16
N ASP A 89 1.92 -5.14 -18.07
CA ASP A 89 0.51 -5.53 -18.07
C ASP A 89 -0.40 -4.34 -18.42
N HIS A 90 0.03 -3.12 -18.07
CA HIS A 90 -0.75 -1.90 -18.29
C HIS A 90 -0.21 -1.00 -19.41
N CYS A 91 1.01 -1.23 -19.91
CA CYS A 91 1.60 -0.40 -20.93
C CYS A 91 0.89 -0.57 -22.29
N ARG A 92 0.42 0.54 -22.87
CA ARG A 92 -0.24 0.52 -24.19
C ARG A 92 0.70 0.03 -25.31
N GLN A 93 1.95 0.47 -25.31
CA GLN A 93 2.92 0.12 -26.37
C GLN A 93 3.28 -1.37 -26.33
N LEU A 94 3.57 -1.90 -25.15
CA LEU A 94 3.92 -3.31 -24.97
C LEU A 94 2.72 -4.23 -25.27
N ASN A 95 1.51 -3.75 -25.03
CA ASN A 95 0.26 -4.44 -25.38
C ASN A 95 -0.24 -4.14 -26.82
N GLY A 96 0.64 -3.73 -27.73
CA GLY A 96 0.34 -3.59 -29.17
C GLY A 96 -0.54 -2.40 -29.57
N LYS A 97 -0.84 -1.47 -28.65
CA LYS A 97 -1.60 -0.24 -28.95
C LYS A 97 -0.64 0.90 -29.31
N LYS A 98 -1.07 1.79 -30.22
CA LYS A 98 -0.29 2.95 -30.65
C LYS A 98 0.02 3.89 -29.47
N CYS A 99 1.27 3.87 -28.98
CA CYS A 99 1.76 4.74 -27.92
C CYS A 99 3.28 5.01 -28.12
N GLY A 100 4.05 5.23 -27.06
CA GLY A 100 5.48 5.57 -27.11
C GLY A 100 5.82 7.00 -26.67
N ILE A 101 4.88 7.70 -26.02
CA ILE A 101 5.10 9.08 -25.55
C ILE A 101 6.24 9.17 -24.53
N CYS A 102 6.41 8.17 -23.67
CA CYS A 102 7.50 8.11 -22.69
C CYS A 102 8.87 8.07 -23.38
N ALA A 103 9.04 7.29 -24.45
CA ALA A 103 10.26 7.25 -25.24
C ALA A 103 10.53 8.60 -25.91
N LYS A 104 9.53 9.21 -26.56
CA LYS A 104 9.65 10.54 -27.18
C LYS A 104 10.01 11.67 -26.21
N THR A 105 9.57 11.55 -24.96
CA THR A 105 9.80 12.56 -23.92
C THR A 105 11.15 12.35 -23.20
N CYS A 106 11.71 11.15 -23.25
CA CYS A 106 12.93 10.80 -22.53
C CYS A 106 14.18 11.36 -23.24
N GLN A 107 14.71 12.48 -22.73
CA GLN A 107 15.93 13.09 -23.27
C GLN A 107 17.18 12.21 -23.13
N ALA A 108 17.23 11.34 -22.11
CA ALA A 108 18.33 10.40 -21.92
C ALA A 108 18.25 9.16 -22.83
N GLU A 109 17.14 9.01 -23.58
CA GLU A 109 16.79 7.85 -24.43
C GLU A 109 16.97 6.52 -23.69
N ALA A 110 16.54 6.48 -22.43
CA ALA A 110 16.64 5.30 -21.58
C ALA A 110 15.52 4.27 -21.85
N ILE A 111 14.43 4.63 -22.54
CA ILE A 111 13.30 3.72 -22.76
C ILE A 111 13.64 2.69 -23.84
N ASP A 112 13.48 1.40 -23.51
CA ASP A 112 13.75 0.28 -24.40
C ASP A 112 12.61 -0.75 -24.28
N PHE A 113 11.67 -0.73 -25.24
CA PHE A 113 10.52 -1.65 -25.24
C PHE A 113 10.89 -3.07 -25.65
N ASP A 114 12.06 -3.28 -26.26
CA ASP A 114 12.52 -4.60 -26.71
C ASP A 114 13.39 -5.29 -25.65
N GLN A 115 13.61 -4.65 -24.50
CA GLN A 115 14.34 -5.23 -23.37
C GLN A 115 13.67 -6.54 -22.94
N LYS A 116 14.50 -7.58 -22.76
CA LYS A 116 14.08 -8.90 -22.27
C LYS A 116 14.65 -9.18 -20.89
N ASP A 117 13.97 -10.05 -20.17
CA ASP A 117 14.49 -10.67 -18.96
C ASP A 117 15.87 -11.29 -19.23
N ARG A 118 16.72 -11.26 -18.22
CA ARG A 118 18.06 -11.85 -18.26
C ARG A 118 18.22 -12.82 -17.12
N LEU A 119 18.85 -13.96 -17.39
CA LEU A 119 19.25 -14.90 -16.36
C LEU A 119 20.72 -14.66 -16.01
N LEU A 120 20.98 -14.51 -14.72
CA LEU A 120 22.32 -14.35 -14.16
C LEU A 120 22.63 -15.58 -13.33
N GLU A 121 23.82 -16.15 -13.51
CA GLU A 121 24.35 -17.19 -12.63
C GLU A 121 25.34 -16.58 -11.66
N LEU A 122 25.10 -16.79 -10.37
CA LEU A 122 25.96 -16.32 -9.28
C LEU A 122 26.48 -17.53 -8.50
N ASN A 123 27.78 -17.54 -8.23
CA ASN A 123 28.37 -18.51 -7.31
C ASN A 123 28.55 -17.82 -5.95
N VAL A 124 27.95 -18.37 -4.90
CA VAL A 124 27.95 -17.77 -3.56
C VAL A 124 28.24 -18.83 -2.49
N ALA A 125 28.93 -18.44 -1.43
CA ALA A 125 29.26 -19.35 -0.33
C ALA A 125 28.08 -19.58 0.63
N ALA A 126 27.23 -18.57 0.81
CA ALA A 126 26.13 -18.59 1.76
C ALA A 126 24.95 -17.75 1.23
N ILE A 127 23.75 -18.03 1.76
CA ILE A 127 22.51 -17.35 1.39
C ILE A 127 21.83 -16.84 2.66
N ILE A 128 21.33 -15.61 2.64
CA ILE A 128 20.51 -15.04 3.71
C ILE A 128 19.13 -14.69 3.14
N ILE A 129 18.07 -15.23 3.73
CA ILE A 129 16.69 -14.96 3.33
C ILE A 129 16.12 -13.85 4.22
N ALA A 130 15.82 -12.71 3.62
CA ALA A 130 15.22 -11.54 4.28
C ALA A 130 13.92 -11.12 3.57
N ALA A 131 13.08 -12.09 3.20
CA ALA A 131 11.87 -11.88 2.39
C ALA A 131 10.75 -11.11 3.10
N GLY A 132 10.93 -10.77 4.38
CA GLY A 132 9.97 -9.98 5.16
C GLY A 132 8.63 -10.68 5.35
N TYR A 133 7.56 -9.90 5.30
CA TYR A 133 6.21 -10.32 5.64
C TYR A 133 5.16 -9.61 4.79
N ASP A 134 3.93 -10.08 4.84
CA ASP A 134 2.73 -9.41 4.33
C ASP A 134 1.77 -9.10 5.48
N VAL A 135 0.78 -8.25 5.24
CA VAL A 135 -0.27 -7.98 6.24
C VAL A 135 -1.47 -8.90 6.03
N PHE A 136 -2.09 -9.33 7.14
CA PHE A 136 -3.34 -10.10 7.12
C PHE A 136 -4.46 -9.31 6.44
N ASP A 137 -5.21 -9.96 5.56
CA ASP A 137 -6.40 -9.39 4.93
C ASP A 137 -7.61 -9.47 5.87
N PRO A 138 -8.08 -8.32 6.41
CA PRO A 138 -9.18 -8.30 7.38
C PRO A 138 -10.56 -8.47 6.75
N SER A 139 -10.69 -8.59 5.42
CA SER A 139 -11.96 -8.98 4.77
C SER A 139 -12.48 -10.34 5.28
N GLN A 140 -11.58 -11.17 5.82
CA GLN A 140 -11.89 -12.45 6.45
C GLN A 140 -12.58 -12.31 7.82
N ILE A 141 -12.72 -11.10 8.36
CA ILE A 141 -13.45 -10.78 9.60
C ILE A 141 -14.65 -9.90 9.23
N PRO A 142 -15.78 -10.49 8.82
CA PRO A 142 -16.95 -9.74 8.34
C PRO A 142 -17.50 -8.75 9.37
N GLU A 143 -17.33 -9.06 10.66
CA GLU A 143 -17.78 -8.22 11.77
C GLU A 143 -17.08 -6.84 11.78
N TYR A 144 -15.94 -6.71 11.11
CA TYR A 144 -15.19 -5.44 11.01
C TYR A 144 -15.48 -4.67 9.73
N ARG A 145 -16.29 -5.19 8.79
CA ARG A 145 -16.81 -4.44 7.63
C ARG A 145 -15.72 -3.71 6.81
N TYR A 146 -14.51 -4.27 6.78
CA TYR A 146 -13.38 -3.70 6.03
C TYR A 146 -13.72 -3.62 4.54
N ARG A 147 -13.54 -2.43 3.94
CA ARG A 147 -13.94 -2.07 2.57
C ARG A 147 -15.45 -2.09 2.26
N GLU A 148 -16.29 -2.51 3.20
CA GLU A 148 -17.73 -2.30 3.12
C GLU A 148 -18.11 -0.91 3.64
N ILE A 149 -17.48 -0.49 4.75
CA ILE A 149 -17.52 0.89 5.24
C ILE A 149 -16.25 1.58 4.74
N PRO A 150 -16.32 2.60 3.88
CA PRO A 150 -15.15 3.24 3.28
C PRO A 150 -14.11 3.73 4.30
N ASN A 151 -14.57 4.18 5.47
CA ASN A 151 -13.73 4.76 6.52
C ASN A 151 -13.16 3.71 7.50
N VAL A 152 -13.27 2.41 7.18
CA VAL A 152 -12.56 1.32 7.86
C VAL A 152 -11.35 0.94 7.01
N VAL A 153 -10.15 1.29 7.47
CA VAL A 153 -8.87 1.08 6.79
C VAL A 153 -7.95 0.18 7.61
N THR A 154 -6.97 -0.42 6.98
CA THR A 154 -5.85 -1.09 7.65
C THR A 154 -4.84 -0.08 8.18
N ALA A 155 -4.00 -0.52 9.12
CA ALA A 155 -2.88 0.30 9.61
C ALA A 155 -1.90 0.67 8.48
N ILE A 156 -1.62 -0.24 7.54
CA ILE A 156 -0.73 0.10 6.42
C ILE A 156 -1.35 1.14 5.48
N GLU A 157 -2.66 1.04 5.19
CA GLU A 157 -3.40 2.08 4.46
C GLU A 157 -3.33 3.43 5.21
N PHE A 158 -3.52 3.42 6.53
CA PHE A 158 -3.42 4.63 7.36
C PHE A 158 -2.00 5.22 7.37
N GLU A 159 -0.95 4.40 7.40
CA GLU A 159 0.44 4.85 7.24
C GLU A 159 0.67 5.54 5.89
N ARG A 160 0.02 5.05 4.82
CA ARG A 160 0.08 5.72 3.52
C ARG A 160 -0.63 7.08 3.57
N LEU A 161 -1.80 7.18 4.21
CA LEU A 161 -2.51 8.45 4.40
C LEU A 161 -1.69 9.45 5.26
N LEU A 162 -1.03 8.99 6.32
CA LEU A 162 -0.18 9.83 7.16
C LEU A 162 1.11 10.28 6.46
N SER A 163 1.55 9.58 5.42
CA SER A 163 2.81 9.90 4.76
C SER A 163 2.72 11.22 3.97
N ALA A 164 3.68 12.13 4.19
CA ALA A 164 3.85 13.33 3.37
C ALA A 164 4.07 13.03 1.87
N SER A 165 4.59 11.83 1.55
CA SER A 165 4.75 11.33 0.17
C SER A 165 3.61 10.42 -0.29
N GLY A 166 2.59 10.27 0.55
CA GLY A 166 1.42 9.44 0.34
C GLY A 166 0.33 10.15 -0.48
N PRO A 167 -0.81 9.48 -0.68
CA PRO A 167 -1.86 9.93 -1.60
C PRO A 167 -2.67 11.12 -1.09
N THR A 168 -2.57 11.49 0.19
CA THR A 168 -3.17 12.70 0.78
C THR A 168 -2.11 13.74 1.16
N GLY A 169 -0.82 13.48 0.91
CA GLY A 169 0.26 14.38 1.36
C GLY A 169 0.35 14.54 2.89
N GLY A 170 -0.18 13.59 3.67
CA GLY A 170 -0.22 13.64 5.13
C GLY A 170 -1.53 14.19 5.71
N HIS A 171 -2.48 14.62 4.89
CA HIS A 171 -3.81 15.03 5.36
C HIS A 171 -4.66 13.79 5.70
N LEU A 172 -5.38 13.86 6.83
CA LEU A 172 -6.21 12.77 7.33
C LEU A 172 -7.60 12.77 6.69
N ASP A 173 -7.64 12.83 5.37
CA ASP A 173 -8.89 12.88 4.61
C ASP A 173 -9.62 11.53 4.70
N ARG A 174 -10.92 11.55 4.99
CA ARG A 174 -11.73 10.33 5.05
C ARG A 174 -11.84 9.71 3.65
N PRO A 175 -11.60 8.38 3.49
CA PRO A 175 -11.78 7.71 2.20
C PRO A 175 -13.16 7.92 1.58
N SER A 176 -14.24 8.00 2.38
CA SER A 176 -15.59 8.31 1.88
C SER A 176 -15.68 9.65 1.16
N ASP A 177 -15.01 10.67 1.71
CA ASP A 177 -15.09 12.05 1.22
C ASP A 177 -14.29 12.17 -0.07
N ARG A 178 -13.11 11.56 -0.11
CA ARG A 178 -12.28 11.47 -1.31
C ARG A 178 -12.98 10.77 -2.48
N ALA A 179 -13.76 9.74 -2.19
CA ALA A 179 -14.53 9.05 -3.22
C ALA A 179 -15.58 9.99 -3.83
N ILE A 180 -16.23 10.82 -3.02
CA ILE A 180 -17.19 11.83 -3.46
C ILE A 180 -16.49 12.93 -4.27
N GLU A 181 -15.33 13.41 -3.83
CA GLU A 181 -14.55 14.40 -4.58
C GLU A 181 -14.13 13.88 -5.97
N ALA A 182 -13.71 12.62 -6.06
CA ALA A 182 -13.39 11.98 -7.34
C ALA A 182 -14.62 11.86 -8.25
N GLU A 183 -15.79 11.55 -7.69
CA GLU A 183 -17.05 11.52 -8.43
C GLU A 183 -17.45 12.91 -8.95
N ILE A 184 -17.29 13.95 -8.11
CA ILE A 184 -17.50 15.34 -8.50
C ILE A 184 -16.60 15.70 -9.68
N GLU A 185 -15.31 15.38 -9.64
CA GLU A 185 -14.37 15.69 -10.73
C GLU A 185 -14.80 15.07 -12.08
N GLU A 186 -15.28 13.82 -12.07
CA GLU A 186 -15.75 13.13 -13.27
C GLU A 186 -17.09 13.68 -13.79
N LEU A 187 -18.02 13.99 -12.89
CA LEU A 187 -19.28 14.61 -13.25
C LEU A 187 -19.07 16.03 -13.79
N GLU A 188 -18.13 16.81 -13.26
CA GLU A 188 -17.76 18.14 -13.78
C GLU A 188 -17.20 18.07 -15.21
N LYS A 189 -16.31 17.11 -15.49
CA LYS A 189 -15.80 16.86 -16.85
C LYS A 189 -16.95 16.54 -17.81
N THR A 190 -17.92 15.75 -17.36
CA THR A 190 -19.08 15.35 -18.16
C THR A 190 -20.04 16.51 -18.38
N ALA A 191 -20.37 17.27 -17.33
CA ALA A 191 -21.20 18.47 -17.37
C ALA A 191 -20.58 19.55 -18.29
N THR A 192 -19.27 19.75 -18.21
CA THR A 192 -18.56 20.70 -19.09
C THR A 192 -18.65 20.30 -20.56
N LYS A 193 -18.56 18.99 -20.87
CA LYS A 193 -18.69 18.49 -22.24
C LYS A 193 -20.12 18.67 -22.76
N SER A 194 -21.14 18.31 -21.97
CA SER A 194 -22.53 18.47 -22.38
C SER A 194 -22.92 19.95 -22.51
N GLN A 195 -22.45 20.83 -21.62
CA GLN A 195 -22.67 22.27 -21.72
C GLN A 195 -22.09 22.86 -23.01
N LYS A 196 -20.92 22.40 -23.47
CA LYS A 196 -20.33 22.82 -24.76
C LYS A 196 -21.15 22.37 -25.98
N VAL A 197 -21.94 21.30 -25.86
CA VAL A 197 -22.85 20.86 -26.91
C VAL A 197 -24.13 21.69 -26.88
N LEU A 198 -24.67 21.95 -25.68
CA LEU A 198 -25.88 22.74 -25.47
C LEU A 198 -25.69 24.19 -25.91
N SER A 199 -24.58 24.84 -25.53
CA SER A 199 -24.27 26.22 -25.96
C SER A 199 -24.30 26.42 -27.47
N LYS A 200 -23.86 25.42 -28.26
CA LYS A 200 -23.97 25.49 -29.73
C LYS A 200 -25.42 25.46 -30.22
N LEU A 201 -26.27 24.67 -29.56
CA LEU A 201 -27.70 24.60 -29.88
C LEU A 201 -28.42 25.88 -29.43
N GLU A 202 -28.04 26.44 -28.28
CA GLU A 202 -28.57 27.72 -27.80
C GLU A 202 -28.23 28.87 -28.74
N GLU A 203 -27.01 28.90 -29.28
CA GLU A 203 -26.60 29.86 -30.33
C GLU A 203 -27.35 29.63 -31.65
N GLU A 204 -27.57 28.38 -32.04
CA GLU A 204 -28.27 28.01 -33.28
C GLU A 204 -29.75 28.41 -33.26
N TYR A 205 -30.43 28.21 -32.13
CA TYR A 205 -31.87 28.45 -31.99
C TYR A 205 -32.21 29.77 -31.27
N GLY A 206 -31.22 30.49 -30.74
CA GLY A 206 -31.39 31.81 -30.11
C GLY A 206 -32.19 31.80 -28.80
N GLU A 207 -32.27 30.66 -28.11
CA GLU A 207 -32.97 30.48 -26.85
C GLU A 207 -32.15 29.60 -25.90
N SER A 208 -32.25 29.80 -24.58
CA SER A 208 -31.55 28.96 -23.61
C SER A 208 -32.15 27.56 -23.54
N SER A 209 -31.32 26.54 -23.28
CA SER A 209 -31.79 25.15 -23.20
C SER A 209 -32.83 24.97 -22.10
N ALA A 210 -32.73 25.73 -21.00
CA ALA A 210 -33.71 25.72 -19.91
C ALA A 210 -35.09 26.22 -20.36
N ALA A 211 -35.15 27.40 -21.01
CA ALA A 211 -36.41 27.99 -21.46
C ALA A 211 -37.03 27.16 -22.60
N PHE A 212 -36.20 26.65 -23.51
CA PHE A 212 -36.62 25.73 -24.56
C PHE A 212 -37.24 24.45 -23.97
N TYR A 213 -36.61 23.85 -22.96
CA TYR A 213 -37.06 22.58 -22.39
C TYR A 213 -38.40 22.70 -21.65
N GLU A 214 -38.66 23.82 -20.95
CA GLU A 214 -39.99 24.08 -20.36
C GLU A 214 -41.09 24.18 -21.44
N LYS A 215 -40.80 24.88 -22.55
CA LYS A 215 -41.74 24.96 -23.69
C LYS A 215 -41.97 23.59 -24.33
N TYR A 216 -40.91 22.81 -24.52
CA TYR A 216 -41.02 21.45 -25.06
C TYR A 216 -41.87 20.53 -24.15
N GLN A 217 -41.67 20.59 -22.83
CA GLN A 217 -42.46 19.82 -21.86
C GLN A 217 -43.95 20.22 -21.83
N SER A 218 -44.28 21.47 -22.13
CA SER A 218 -45.66 21.95 -22.25
C SER A 218 -46.36 21.59 -23.57
N GLY A 219 -45.71 20.82 -24.45
CA GLY A 219 -46.28 20.32 -25.70
C GLY A 219 -45.98 21.19 -26.94
N ALA A 220 -45.06 22.15 -26.84
CA ALA A 220 -44.57 22.87 -28.01
C ALA A 220 -43.67 21.97 -28.87
N TYR A 221 -43.74 22.14 -30.20
CA TYR A 221 -42.91 21.41 -31.20
C TYR A 221 -43.19 19.89 -31.32
N PRO A 222 -44.44 19.46 -31.56
CA PRO A 222 -44.82 18.04 -31.54
C PRO A 222 -44.13 17.16 -32.61
N ASP A 223 -43.62 17.75 -33.70
CA ASP A 223 -43.07 17.04 -34.86
C ASP A 223 -41.66 17.53 -35.30
N ASP A 224 -40.89 18.17 -34.41
CA ASP A 224 -39.53 18.67 -34.71
C ASP A 224 -38.47 17.71 -34.12
N GLU A 225 -37.94 16.83 -34.96
CA GLU A 225 -36.94 15.81 -34.59
C GLU A 225 -35.61 16.42 -34.09
N ASP A 226 -35.23 17.62 -34.55
CA ASP A 226 -33.97 18.24 -34.12
C ASP A 226 -34.13 18.94 -32.76
N ARG A 227 -35.29 19.56 -32.51
CA ARG A 227 -35.66 20.06 -31.17
C ARG A 227 -35.85 18.92 -30.17
N LYS A 228 -36.39 17.77 -30.59
CA LYS A 228 -36.45 16.57 -29.75
C LYS A 228 -35.06 16.10 -29.31
N LYS A 229 -34.10 16.02 -30.24
CA LYS A 229 -32.70 15.69 -29.90
C LYS A 229 -32.06 16.72 -28.95
N TRP A 230 -32.41 18.00 -29.08
CA TRP A 230 -31.94 19.02 -28.14
C TRP A 230 -32.55 18.82 -26.75
N ALA A 231 -33.85 18.51 -26.67
CA ALA A 231 -34.51 18.20 -25.41
C ALA A 231 -33.90 16.96 -24.72
N ASP A 232 -33.62 15.89 -25.48
CA ASP A 232 -32.97 14.68 -24.97
C ASP A 232 -31.56 15.01 -24.42
N LYS A 233 -30.75 15.77 -25.17
CA LYS A 233 -29.42 16.20 -24.71
C LYS A 233 -29.46 17.07 -23.46
N TYR A 234 -30.48 17.92 -23.31
CA TYR A 234 -30.65 18.73 -22.12
C TYR A 234 -31.14 17.89 -20.93
N ALA A 235 -32.01 16.90 -21.16
CA ALA A 235 -32.40 15.93 -20.15
C ALA A 235 -31.18 15.13 -19.64
N ASP A 236 -30.32 14.66 -20.55
CA ASP A 236 -29.05 13.99 -20.21
C ASP A 236 -28.12 14.91 -19.40
N HIS A 237 -28.02 16.19 -19.77
CA HIS A 237 -27.25 17.18 -19.02
C HIS A 237 -27.81 17.38 -17.61
N LEU A 238 -29.13 17.52 -17.45
CA LEU A 238 -29.77 17.64 -16.13
C LEU A 238 -29.58 16.39 -15.27
N ALA A 239 -29.53 15.19 -15.88
CA ALA A 239 -29.24 13.95 -15.18
C ALA A 239 -27.83 13.90 -14.57
N VAL A 240 -26.90 14.70 -15.10
CA VAL A 240 -25.52 14.86 -14.57
C VAL A 240 -25.41 16.02 -13.59
N VAL A 241 -26.01 17.18 -13.91
CA VAL A 241 -25.87 18.40 -13.10
C VAL A 241 -26.58 18.30 -11.75
N LYS A 242 -27.77 17.68 -11.69
CA LYS A 242 -28.51 17.56 -10.42
C LYS A 242 -27.75 16.74 -9.36
N PRO A 243 -27.23 15.53 -9.66
CA PRO A 243 -26.35 14.82 -8.73
C PRO A 243 -25.09 15.62 -8.39
N LEU A 244 -24.47 16.28 -9.37
CA LEU A 244 -23.26 17.08 -9.16
C LEU A 244 -23.49 18.20 -8.12
N GLU A 245 -24.58 18.95 -8.23
CA GLU A 245 -24.93 20.01 -7.27
C GLU A 245 -25.18 19.45 -5.87
N ALA A 246 -25.86 18.31 -5.77
CA ALA A 246 -26.10 17.63 -4.50
C ALA A 246 -24.79 17.16 -3.84
N LEU A 247 -23.87 16.60 -4.61
CA LEU A 247 -22.55 16.17 -4.13
C LEU A 247 -21.68 17.36 -3.73
N LYS A 248 -21.66 18.45 -4.51
CA LYS A 248 -20.95 19.68 -4.16
C LYS A 248 -21.42 20.25 -2.84
N LYS A 249 -22.74 20.32 -2.64
CA LYS A 249 -23.32 20.77 -1.37
C LYS A 249 -22.93 19.87 -0.20
N LYS A 250 -22.78 18.56 -0.43
CA LYS A 250 -22.27 17.62 0.57
C LYS A 250 -20.78 17.88 0.88
N ALA A 251 -19.98 18.14 -0.16
CA ALA A 251 -18.54 18.38 -0.05
C ALA A 251 -18.18 19.68 0.69
N GLU A 252 -19.05 20.69 0.70
CA GLU A 252 -18.88 21.89 1.52
C GLU A 252 -18.75 21.59 3.03
N GLY A 253 -19.23 20.44 3.49
CA GLY A 253 -19.13 19.98 4.88
C GLY A 253 -17.98 19.02 5.16
N PHE A 254 -17.10 18.74 4.20
CA PHE A 254 -15.96 17.84 4.42
C PHE A 254 -14.90 18.47 5.30
N ASP A 255 -14.29 17.64 6.13
CA ASP A 255 -13.24 18.02 7.06
C ASP A 255 -12.32 16.80 7.29
N VAL A 256 -11.12 17.03 7.82
CA VAL A 256 -10.19 15.96 8.16
C VAL A 256 -10.76 15.09 9.29
N ALA A 257 -10.38 13.81 9.31
CA ALA A 257 -10.79 12.88 10.36
C ALA A 257 -10.17 13.28 11.71
N LYS A 258 -11.00 13.48 12.74
CA LYS A 258 -10.59 13.95 14.08
C LYS A 258 -10.77 12.89 15.15
N ARG A 259 -11.69 11.95 14.97
CA ARG A 259 -11.99 10.87 15.91
C ARG A 259 -11.56 9.54 15.32
N LEU A 260 -10.43 9.03 15.78
CA LEU A 260 -9.81 7.81 15.27
C LEU A 260 -9.99 6.64 16.24
N ALA A 261 -10.27 5.46 15.71
CA ALA A 261 -10.32 4.22 16.48
C ALA A 261 -9.31 3.20 15.95
N PHE A 262 -8.35 2.81 16.77
CA PHE A 262 -7.38 1.76 16.43
C PHE A 262 -7.80 0.44 17.07
N ILE A 263 -8.02 -0.58 16.27
CA ILE A 263 -8.42 -1.91 16.73
C ILE A 263 -7.20 -2.82 16.72
N GLN A 264 -6.79 -3.26 17.90
CA GLN A 264 -5.64 -4.14 18.07
C GLN A 264 -5.98 -5.60 17.77
N CYS A 265 -4.93 -6.37 17.45
CA CYS A 265 -5.00 -7.83 17.28
C CYS A 265 -5.95 -8.27 16.15
N VAL A 266 -6.02 -7.52 15.04
CA VAL A 266 -6.83 -7.91 13.89
C VAL A 266 -6.13 -9.06 13.16
N GLY A 267 -6.69 -10.27 13.24
CA GLY A 267 -6.08 -11.50 12.73
C GLY A 267 -4.99 -12.12 13.61
N SER A 268 -4.50 -11.41 14.64
CA SER A 268 -3.53 -11.92 15.63
C SER A 268 -4.21 -12.34 16.92
N ARG A 269 -3.61 -13.28 17.66
CA ARG A 269 -4.19 -13.83 18.89
C ARG A 269 -5.64 -14.27 18.69
N ASP A 270 -5.92 -14.78 17.49
CA ASP A 270 -7.22 -15.25 17.05
C ASP A 270 -7.07 -16.69 16.57
N PHE A 271 -7.75 -17.63 17.25
CA PHE A 271 -7.68 -19.05 16.93
C PHE A 271 -8.28 -19.40 15.56
N ARG A 272 -9.05 -18.50 14.95
CA ARG A 272 -9.54 -18.65 13.57
C ARG A 272 -8.43 -18.44 12.54
N PHE A 273 -7.39 -17.67 12.89
CA PHE A 273 -6.32 -17.25 11.99
C PHE A 273 -4.96 -17.50 12.65
N TYR A 274 -4.28 -16.45 13.12
CA TYR A 274 -2.97 -16.55 13.76
C TYR A 274 -3.10 -16.54 15.29
N PRO A 275 -2.76 -17.66 15.98
CA PRO A 275 -2.86 -17.72 17.45
C PRO A 275 -1.73 -16.96 18.16
N PHE A 276 -0.75 -16.44 17.42
CA PHE A 276 0.39 -15.69 17.95
C PHE A 276 0.15 -14.17 17.94
N CYS A 277 1.03 -13.45 18.63
CA CYS A 277 1.07 -11.98 18.61
C CYS A 277 2.03 -11.52 17.50
N SER A 278 1.66 -10.47 16.76
CA SER A 278 2.49 -9.93 15.68
C SER A 278 3.68 -9.07 16.16
N GLY A 279 3.93 -8.96 17.46
CA GLY A 279 5.10 -8.27 18.03
C GLY A 279 5.03 -6.74 18.00
N TYR A 280 4.67 -6.15 16.86
CA TYR A 280 4.77 -4.70 16.63
C TYR A 280 3.43 -3.94 16.71
N CYS A 281 2.28 -4.64 16.65
CA CYS A 281 0.98 -4.00 16.37
C CYS A 281 0.57 -2.87 17.35
N CYS A 282 0.81 -3.10 18.65
CA CYS A 282 0.53 -2.11 19.68
C CYS A 282 1.35 -0.83 19.52
N MET A 283 2.62 -0.95 19.13
CA MET A 283 3.55 0.18 19.09
C MET A 283 3.35 1.05 17.86
N HIS A 284 3.13 0.46 16.67
CA HIS A 284 2.85 1.30 15.50
C HIS A 284 1.50 2.01 15.62
N SER A 285 0.48 1.41 16.25
CA SER A 285 -0.81 2.09 16.47
C SER A 285 -0.66 3.31 17.39
N ILE A 286 0.14 3.21 18.46
CA ILE A 286 0.46 4.36 19.31
C ILE A 286 1.25 5.41 18.52
N LYS A 287 2.22 4.98 17.70
CA LYS A 287 3.02 5.86 16.85
C LYS A 287 2.14 6.62 15.85
N GLU A 288 1.31 5.92 15.11
CA GLU A 288 0.34 6.47 14.15
C GLU A 288 -0.62 7.46 14.83
N ALA A 289 -1.15 7.12 16.00
CA ALA A 289 -2.01 8.01 16.77
C ALA A 289 -1.30 9.29 17.25
N ILE A 290 -0.03 9.19 17.68
CA ILE A 290 0.79 10.37 18.03
C ILE A 290 1.03 11.23 16.79
N ILE A 291 1.40 10.62 15.66
CA ILE A 291 1.66 11.36 14.41
C ILE A 291 0.38 12.02 13.91
N ALA A 292 -0.77 11.36 14.00
CA ALA A 292 -2.07 11.95 13.66
C ALA A 292 -2.36 13.20 14.51
N HIS A 293 -2.06 13.15 15.82
CA HIS A 293 -2.16 14.32 16.70
C HIS A 293 -1.16 15.43 16.34
N GLU A 294 0.05 15.09 15.90
CA GLU A 294 1.04 16.08 15.42
C GLU A 294 0.60 16.77 14.12
N HIS A 295 -0.17 16.08 13.27
CA HIS A 295 -0.76 16.68 12.05
C HIS A 295 -1.99 17.54 12.36
N GLY A 296 -2.80 17.13 13.35
CA GLY A 296 -3.99 17.86 13.80
C GLY A 296 -4.15 17.76 15.32
N PRO A 297 -3.82 18.80 16.11
CA PRO A 297 -3.86 18.76 17.57
C PRO A 297 -5.25 18.48 18.17
N GLU A 298 -6.32 18.74 17.42
CA GLU A 298 -7.70 18.42 17.77
C GLU A 298 -8.04 16.93 17.62
N THR A 299 -7.16 16.15 16.99
CA THR A 299 -7.34 14.72 16.80
C THR A 299 -7.35 14.01 18.15
N THR A 300 -8.29 13.08 18.28
CA THR A 300 -8.47 12.19 19.42
C THR A 300 -8.41 10.75 18.92
N SER A 301 -7.62 9.91 19.59
CA SER A 301 -7.43 8.52 19.21
C SER A 301 -7.84 7.59 20.33
N THR A 302 -8.66 6.59 20.03
CA THR A 302 -9.01 5.52 20.97
C THR A 302 -8.38 4.22 20.51
N ILE A 303 -7.52 3.62 21.33
CA ILE A 303 -6.86 2.34 21.05
C ILE A 303 -7.57 1.23 21.84
N PHE A 304 -8.22 0.33 21.10
CA PHE A 304 -8.94 -0.83 21.64
C PHE A 304 -8.04 -2.06 21.64
N GLY A 305 -7.66 -2.56 22.82
CA GLY A 305 -6.82 -3.74 22.94
C GLY A 305 -7.12 -4.61 24.16
N MET A 306 -6.83 -5.90 24.05
CA MET A 306 -6.87 -6.82 25.20
C MET A 306 -5.76 -6.50 26.21
N ASP A 307 -4.56 -6.28 25.66
CA ASP A 307 -3.34 -5.90 26.37
C ASP A 307 -2.58 -4.93 25.46
N ILE A 308 -1.91 -3.91 26.03
CA ILE A 308 -0.97 -3.06 25.30
C ILE A 308 0.44 -3.58 25.54
N ARG A 309 1.05 -4.18 24.52
CA ARG A 309 2.38 -4.80 24.60
C ARG A 309 3.46 -3.80 24.19
N ALA A 310 3.86 -2.95 25.13
CA ALA A 310 4.94 -1.98 24.97
C ALA A 310 6.29 -2.60 25.40
N VAL A 311 6.73 -3.62 24.66
CA VAL A 311 7.91 -4.43 25.01
C VAL A 311 9.15 -3.94 24.27
N GLY A 312 10.04 -3.23 24.95
CA GLY A 312 11.23 -2.63 24.36
C GLY A 312 11.76 -1.47 25.20
N LYS A 313 13.00 -1.05 24.94
CA LYS A 313 13.59 0.10 25.64
C LYS A 313 12.85 1.38 25.24
N GLY A 314 12.24 2.07 26.21
CA GLY A 314 11.50 3.32 25.97
C GLY A 314 10.06 3.15 25.49
N PHE A 315 9.57 1.92 25.30
CA PHE A 315 8.24 1.67 24.72
C PHE A 315 7.12 1.98 25.71
N GLU A 316 7.31 1.68 27.00
CA GLU A 316 6.33 2.02 28.04
C GLU A 316 6.22 3.54 28.21
N GLU A 317 7.35 4.24 28.21
CA GLU A 317 7.42 5.69 28.24
C GLU A 317 6.75 6.31 27.01
N TYR A 318 6.90 5.68 25.84
CA TYR A 318 6.23 6.08 24.60
C TYR A 318 4.71 5.93 24.70
N LYS A 319 4.21 4.83 25.27
CA LYS A 319 2.78 4.62 25.56
C LYS A 319 2.24 5.67 26.53
N ILE A 320 2.96 5.95 27.63
CA ILE A 320 2.59 6.96 28.62
C ILE A 320 2.54 8.35 27.96
N ARG A 321 3.54 8.67 27.13
CA ARG A 321 3.59 9.93 26.39
C ARG A 321 2.37 10.11 25.50
N GLY A 322 1.97 9.08 24.75
CA GLY A 322 0.79 9.13 23.90
C GLY A 322 -0.50 9.45 24.68
N GLY A 323 -0.68 8.84 25.86
CA GLY A 323 -1.84 9.12 26.72
C GLY A 323 -1.83 10.52 27.34
N ASN A 324 -0.66 11.01 27.77
CA ASN A 324 -0.54 12.29 28.49
C ASN A 324 -0.45 13.52 27.58
N HIS A 325 0.06 13.36 26.35
CA HIS A 325 0.42 14.49 25.48
C HIS A 325 -0.14 14.40 24.05
N SER A 326 -0.87 13.35 23.69
CA SER A 326 -1.34 13.14 22.30
C SER A 326 -2.79 12.69 22.19
N ASN A 327 -3.62 13.01 23.19
CA ASN A 327 -5.05 12.70 23.21
C ASN A 327 -5.40 11.22 22.94
N ILE A 328 -4.55 10.28 23.38
CA ILE A 328 -4.78 8.85 23.22
C ILE A 328 -5.53 8.29 24.43
N THR A 329 -6.67 7.66 24.18
CA THR A 329 -7.42 6.89 25.18
C THR A 329 -7.20 5.40 24.95
N TYR A 330 -6.76 4.68 25.99
CA TYR A 330 -6.59 3.22 25.92
C TYR A 330 -7.80 2.51 26.53
N VAL A 331 -8.51 1.74 25.71
CA VAL A 331 -9.68 0.95 26.13
C VAL A 331 -9.30 -0.52 26.20
N ARG A 332 -9.52 -1.13 27.36
CA ARG A 332 -9.32 -2.58 27.54
C ARG A 332 -10.56 -3.34 27.10
N GLY A 333 -10.56 -3.80 25.85
CA GLY A 333 -11.65 -4.56 25.26
C GLY A 333 -11.31 -4.99 23.84
N ARG A 334 -11.80 -6.17 23.45
CA ARG A 334 -11.79 -6.59 22.05
C ARG A 334 -13.08 -6.07 21.40
N VAL A 335 -12.96 -5.39 20.27
CA VAL A 335 -14.12 -4.93 19.50
C VAL A 335 -14.92 -6.14 19.02
N ALA A 336 -16.24 -6.09 19.23
CA ALA A 336 -17.16 -7.14 18.82
C ALA A 336 -17.51 -6.99 17.33
N GLU A 337 -17.98 -5.81 16.94
CA GLU A 337 -18.35 -5.50 15.56
C GLU A 337 -18.24 -4.01 15.27
N ILE A 338 -18.24 -3.67 13.98
CA ILE A 338 -18.32 -2.31 13.45
C ILE A 338 -19.57 -2.24 12.59
N VAL A 339 -20.38 -1.21 12.78
CA VAL A 339 -21.56 -0.95 11.95
C VAL A 339 -21.45 0.42 11.31
N GLU A 340 -22.11 0.59 10.17
CA GLU A 340 -22.14 1.87 9.46
C GLU A 340 -23.08 2.86 10.16
N GLY A 341 -22.55 4.02 10.51
CA GLY A 341 -23.30 5.17 11.03
C GLY A 341 -23.63 6.20 9.93
N PRO A 342 -24.14 7.37 10.32
CA PRO A 342 -24.35 8.49 9.40
C PRO A 342 -23.06 8.87 8.66
N ASP A 343 -23.16 9.35 7.43
CA ASP A 343 -22.02 9.84 6.63
C ASP A 343 -20.87 8.84 6.43
N ASN A 344 -21.17 7.52 6.49
CA ASN A 344 -20.21 6.43 6.44
C ASN A 344 -19.25 6.40 7.64
N ASN A 345 -19.59 7.09 8.74
CA ASN A 345 -18.80 7.04 9.98
C ASN A 345 -18.94 5.67 10.64
N PRO A 346 -17.84 4.93 10.88
CA PRO A 346 -17.91 3.65 11.57
C PRO A 346 -18.31 3.81 13.04
N VAL A 347 -19.26 2.98 13.49
CA VAL A 347 -19.67 2.87 14.88
C VAL A 347 -19.12 1.57 15.45
N VAL A 348 -18.21 1.68 16.41
CA VAL A 348 -17.53 0.57 17.07
C VAL A 348 -18.35 0.09 18.27
N ILE A 349 -18.66 -1.21 18.30
CA ILE A 349 -19.38 -1.87 19.41
C ILE A 349 -18.40 -2.76 20.16
N TYR A 350 -18.24 -2.51 21.47
CA TYR A 350 -17.24 -3.17 22.29
C TYR A 350 -17.66 -3.27 23.75
N GLU A 351 -17.08 -4.22 24.48
CA GLU A 351 -17.16 -4.27 25.94
C GLU A 351 -15.94 -3.58 26.55
N ASP A 352 -16.16 -2.57 27.39
CA ASP A 352 -15.14 -2.05 28.29
C ASP A 352 -15.01 -3.00 29.49
N THR A 353 -13.97 -3.83 29.49
CA THR A 353 -13.81 -4.87 30.52
C THR A 353 -13.49 -4.30 31.91
N ARG A 354 -13.05 -3.04 32.01
CA ARG A 354 -12.81 -2.38 33.31
C ARG A 354 -14.14 -1.92 33.92
N GLU A 355 -15.04 -1.39 33.09
CA GLU A 355 -16.36 -0.94 33.53
C GLU A 355 -17.43 -2.04 33.49
N ARG A 356 -17.16 -3.16 32.79
CA ARG A 356 -18.11 -4.24 32.49
C ARG A 356 -19.37 -3.74 31.80
N LYS A 357 -19.18 -2.85 30.82
CA LYS A 357 -20.27 -2.23 30.05
C LYS A 357 -20.02 -2.37 28.57
N VAL A 358 -21.07 -2.76 27.85
CA VAL A 358 -21.10 -2.67 26.39
C VAL A 358 -21.33 -1.21 26.00
N LYS A 359 -20.46 -0.68 25.16
CA LYS A 359 -20.49 0.69 24.67
C LYS A 359 -20.57 0.68 23.15
N ARG A 360 -21.14 1.77 22.61
CA ARG A 360 -21.21 2.06 21.17
C ARG A 360 -20.65 3.45 20.98
N GLN A 361 -19.65 3.57 20.12
CA GLN A 361 -18.99 4.86 19.89
C GLN A 361 -18.72 5.05 18.40
N GLU A 362 -19.14 6.20 17.88
CA GLU A 362 -18.90 6.62 16.50
C GLU A 362 -17.49 7.21 16.34
N PHE A 363 -16.89 7.01 15.17
CA PHE A 363 -15.58 7.51 14.78
C PHE A 363 -15.62 8.00 13.34
N ASP A 364 -14.72 8.93 13.01
CA ASP A 364 -14.57 9.42 11.64
C ASP A 364 -13.80 8.40 10.80
N MET A 365 -12.92 7.61 11.43
CA MET A 365 -12.14 6.55 10.81
C MET A 365 -11.78 5.46 11.81
N VAL A 366 -11.83 4.20 11.36
CA VAL A 366 -11.32 3.04 12.09
C VAL A 366 -10.08 2.49 11.38
N ILE A 367 -9.04 2.25 12.15
CA ILE A 367 -7.75 1.70 11.73
C ILE A 367 -7.62 0.28 12.31
N LEU A 368 -7.49 -0.71 11.43
CA LEU A 368 -7.32 -2.12 11.77
C LEU A 368 -5.83 -2.45 11.86
N ALA A 369 -5.32 -2.70 13.07
CA ALA A 369 -3.93 -3.14 13.27
C ALA A 369 -3.82 -4.64 12.94
N THR A 370 -3.58 -4.91 11.66
CA THR A 370 -3.56 -6.24 11.05
C THR A 370 -2.33 -7.05 11.43
N ALA A 371 -2.50 -8.37 11.44
CA ALA A 371 -1.44 -9.31 11.77
C ALA A 371 -0.31 -9.31 10.74
N CYS A 372 0.89 -9.62 11.24
CA CYS A 372 2.04 -10.03 10.45
C CYS A 372 1.76 -11.42 9.88
N ALA A 373 1.51 -11.50 8.59
CA ALA A 373 1.34 -12.73 7.84
C ALA A 373 2.64 -13.09 7.12
N PRO A 374 2.93 -14.39 6.91
CA PRO A 374 4.04 -14.81 6.07
C PRO A 374 3.95 -14.19 4.66
N SER A 375 5.10 -13.81 4.10
CA SER A 375 5.15 -13.20 2.77
C SER A 375 4.55 -14.10 1.68
N LYS A 376 3.80 -13.51 0.77
CA LYS A 376 3.25 -14.15 -0.44
C LYS A 376 4.41 -14.71 -1.25
N GLY A 377 4.38 -16.03 -1.47
CA GLY A 377 5.44 -16.73 -2.19
C GLY A 377 6.55 -17.31 -1.32
N ILE A 378 6.52 -17.11 0.01
CA ILE A 378 7.53 -17.69 0.91
C ILE A 378 7.63 -19.22 0.79
N ALA A 379 6.51 -19.92 0.57
CA ALA A 379 6.50 -21.36 0.35
C ALA A 379 7.18 -21.77 -0.95
N ALA A 380 7.02 -21.00 -2.02
CA ALA A 380 7.72 -21.23 -3.29
C ALA A 380 9.21 -20.94 -3.16
N LEU A 381 9.58 -19.85 -2.46
CA LEU A 381 10.97 -19.51 -2.17
C LEU A 381 11.63 -20.58 -1.29
N ALA A 382 10.97 -21.03 -0.23
CA ALA A 382 11.47 -22.08 0.67
C ALA A 382 11.75 -23.37 -0.09
N LYS A 383 10.86 -23.77 -1.01
CA LYS A 383 11.08 -24.91 -1.91
C LYS A 383 12.26 -24.69 -2.86
N THR A 384 12.40 -23.47 -3.40
CA THR A 384 13.45 -23.12 -4.37
C THR A 384 14.84 -23.11 -3.73
N VAL A 385 14.92 -22.63 -2.49
CA VAL A 385 16.17 -22.53 -1.71
C VAL A 385 16.46 -23.83 -0.94
N GLY A 386 15.44 -24.67 -0.74
CA GLY A 386 15.58 -25.97 -0.08
C GLY A 386 15.57 -25.88 1.45
N VAL A 387 14.68 -25.06 2.03
CA VAL A 387 14.51 -24.86 3.49
C VAL A 387 13.08 -25.19 3.93
N GLU A 388 12.91 -25.56 5.20
CA GLU A 388 11.59 -25.87 5.75
C GLU A 388 10.88 -24.62 6.31
N LEU A 389 9.55 -24.66 6.27
CA LEU A 389 8.70 -23.73 6.98
C LEU A 389 8.21 -24.33 8.30
N ASP A 390 7.90 -23.46 9.25
CA ASP A 390 7.27 -23.83 10.51
C ASP A 390 5.75 -24.04 10.33
N LYS A 391 5.05 -24.39 11.42
CA LYS A 391 3.60 -24.61 11.40
C LYS A 391 2.76 -23.36 11.07
N TYR A 392 3.37 -22.17 11.09
CA TYR A 392 2.74 -20.90 10.77
C TYR A 392 3.21 -20.34 9.42
N SER A 393 3.98 -21.12 8.66
CA SER A 393 4.52 -20.76 7.34
C SER A 393 5.61 -19.68 7.36
N PHE A 394 6.28 -19.47 8.49
CA PHE A 394 7.55 -18.73 8.54
C PHE A 394 8.74 -19.68 8.34
N LEU A 395 9.93 -19.16 8.05
CA LEU A 395 11.12 -19.99 7.90
C LEU A 395 11.50 -20.63 9.23
N LYS A 396 11.65 -21.96 9.23
CA LYS A 396 11.88 -22.74 10.44
C LYS A 396 13.32 -22.57 10.93
N THR A 397 13.45 -22.19 12.18
CA THR A 397 14.72 -22.05 12.92
C THR A 397 14.67 -22.85 14.23
N SER A 398 15.75 -22.78 15.01
CA SER A 398 15.83 -23.35 16.36
C SER A 398 15.99 -22.23 17.39
N PRO A 399 15.40 -22.34 18.59
CA PRO A 399 15.64 -21.37 19.67
C PRO A 399 17.11 -21.20 20.08
N LEU A 400 17.95 -22.21 19.82
CA LEU A 400 19.40 -22.17 20.09
C LEU A 400 20.20 -21.53 18.95
N SER A 401 19.61 -21.41 17.76
CA SER A 401 20.23 -20.92 16.53
C SER A 401 19.17 -20.16 15.72
N PRO A 402 18.78 -18.96 16.18
CA PRO A 402 17.58 -18.26 15.70
C PRO A 402 17.71 -17.65 14.30
N VAL A 403 18.89 -17.75 13.68
CA VAL A 403 19.14 -17.27 12.31
C VAL A 403 19.52 -18.41 11.36
N ASP A 404 19.81 -19.60 11.88
CA ASP A 404 20.17 -20.77 11.09
C ASP A 404 18.87 -21.46 10.64
N THR A 405 18.73 -21.67 9.34
CA THR A 405 17.60 -22.43 8.79
C THR A 405 17.83 -23.93 8.95
N THR A 406 16.90 -24.75 8.44
CA THR A 406 17.07 -26.21 8.40
C THR A 406 18.18 -26.69 7.47
N SER A 407 18.74 -25.80 6.64
CA SER A 407 19.74 -26.16 5.62
C SER A 407 21.05 -25.42 5.88
N PRO A 408 22.18 -26.14 6.01
CA PRO A 408 23.48 -25.53 6.26
C PRO A 408 23.85 -24.48 5.21
N GLY A 409 24.48 -23.38 5.64
CA GLY A 409 24.89 -22.28 4.76
C GLY A 409 23.74 -21.36 4.31
N ILE A 410 22.50 -21.64 4.72
CA ILE A 410 21.34 -20.80 4.46
C ILE A 410 20.80 -20.27 5.79
N PHE A 411 20.68 -18.94 5.87
CA PHE A 411 20.29 -18.20 7.06
C PHE A 411 19.01 -17.38 6.81
N VAL A 412 18.39 -16.90 7.87
CA VAL A 412 17.19 -16.06 7.81
C VAL A 412 17.30 -14.87 8.76
N CYS A 413 16.70 -13.74 8.38
CA CYS A 413 16.53 -12.60 9.27
C CYS A 413 15.23 -11.80 9.01
N GLY A 414 14.85 -11.00 10.01
CA GLY A 414 13.66 -10.16 9.98
C GLY A 414 12.38 -10.98 10.00
N CYS A 415 11.29 -10.35 9.56
CA CYS A 415 9.96 -10.95 9.62
C CYS A 415 9.74 -12.20 8.74
N ALA A 416 10.75 -12.65 7.99
CA ALA A 416 10.72 -13.93 7.31
C ALA A 416 10.86 -15.12 8.30
N GLU A 417 11.47 -14.88 9.47
CA GLU A 417 11.62 -15.86 10.55
C GLU A 417 10.44 -15.83 11.52
N SER A 418 10.03 -14.64 12.00
CA SER A 418 8.86 -14.48 12.86
C SER A 418 8.45 -13.00 12.98
N PRO A 419 7.24 -12.68 13.45
CA PRO A 419 6.82 -11.29 13.63
C PRO A 419 7.68 -10.52 14.65
N MET A 420 8.31 -9.43 14.22
CA MET A 420 9.21 -8.62 15.04
C MET A 420 9.19 -7.14 14.64
N ASP A 421 9.89 -6.29 15.40
CA ASP A 421 10.07 -4.89 15.07
C ASP A 421 11.37 -4.63 14.27
N VAL A 422 11.58 -3.37 13.88
CA VAL A 422 12.73 -2.96 13.07
C VAL A 422 14.07 -3.14 13.83
N PRO A 423 14.21 -2.66 15.09
CA PRO A 423 15.43 -2.92 15.87
C PRO A 423 15.81 -4.40 15.96
N GLU A 424 14.85 -5.28 16.24
CA GLU A 424 15.08 -6.72 16.30
C GLU A 424 15.48 -7.28 14.93
N SER A 425 14.79 -6.87 13.86
CA SER A 425 15.12 -7.27 12.49
C SER A 425 16.55 -6.88 12.10
N VAL A 426 17.00 -5.67 12.48
CA VAL A 426 18.36 -5.18 12.19
C VAL A 426 19.42 -5.94 13.00
N ALA A 427 19.13 -6.25 14.27
CA ALA A 427 20.00 -7.08 15.09
C ALA A 427 20.15 -8.49 14.49
N GLN A 428 19.03 -9.12 14.12
CA GLN A 428 19.03 -10.45 13.52
C GLN A 428 19.73 -10.47 12.16
N ALA A 429 19.58 -9.42 11.34
CA ALA A 429 20.30 -9.29 10.07
C ALA A 429 21.82 -9.23 10.28
N SER A 430 22.28 -8.56 11.33
CA SER A 430 23.70 -8.49 11.68
C SER A 430 24.23 -9.87 12.12
N SER A 431 23.45 -10.62 12.91
CA SER A 431 23.78 -11.99 13.29
C SER A 431 23.81 -12.94 12.08
N ALA A 432 22.82 -12.87 11.19
CA ALA A 432 22.81 -13.68 9.97
C ALA A 432 24.02 -13.37 9.05
N ALA A 433 24.44 -12.10 8.97
CA ALA A 433 25.62 -11.70 8.22
C ALA A 433 26.92 -12.30 8.82
N GLU A 434 27.05 -12.31 10.15
CA GLU A 434 28.18 -12.95 10.84
C GLU A 434 28.23 -14.46 10.53
N ARG A 435 27.10 -15.16 10.66
CA ARG A 435 27.00 -16.59 10.39
C ARG A 435 27.33 -16.93 8.92
N ALA A 436 26.87 -16.11 7.98
CA ALA A 436 27.21 -16.26 6.57
C ALA A 436 28.70 -16.00 6.30
N ALA A 437 29.30 -15.03 6.98
CA ALA A 437 30.73 -14.76 6.86
C ALA A 437 31.58 -15.93 7.38
N GLU A 438 31.18 -16.62 8.44
CA GLU A 438 31.87 -17.82 8.92
C GLU A 438 32.01 -18.88 7.82
N ILE A 439 30.94 -19.14 7.05
CA ILE A 439 30.97 -20.11 5.94
C ILE A 439 31.93 -19.66 4.84
N ALA A 440 31.89 -18.37 4.48
CA ALA A 440 32.79 -17.82 3.46
C ALA A 440 34.26 -17.91 3.89
N PHE A 441 34.58 -17.59 5.15
CA PHE A 441 35.95 -17.68 5.67
C PHE A 441 36.45 -19.12 5.80
N GLN A 442 35.59 -20.06 6.19
CA GLN A 442 35.96 -21.48 6.25
C GLN A 442 36.35 -22.01 4.87
N MET A 443 35.58 -21.65 3.84
CA MET A 443 35.89 -22.02 2.46
C MET A 443 37.25 -21.45 2.01
N ASP A 444 37.55 -20.19 2.31
CA ASP A 444 38.84 -19.58 1.93
C ASP A 444 40.02 -20.27 2.64
N LEU A 445 39.88 -20.60 3.93
CA LEU A 445 40.89 -21.35 4.68
C LEU A 445 41.10 -22.77 4.13
N GLU A 446 40.04 -23.44 3.70
CA GLU A 446 40.13 -24.77 3.08
C GLU A 446 40.82 -24.71 1.71
N LYS A 447 40.55 -23.67 0.92
CA LYS A 447 41.25 -23.43 -0.35
C LYS A 447 42.73 -23.16 -0.14
N GLU A 448 43.10 -22.33 0.84
CA GLU A 448 44.51 -22.06 1.18
C GLU A 448 45.23 -23.35 1.60
N LYS A 449 44.59 -24.19 2.43
CA LYS A 449 45.15 -25.49 2.84
C LYS A 449 45.28 -26.49 1.69
N ALA A 450 44.43 -26.42 0.68
CA ALA A 450 44.51 -27.30 -0.49
C ALA A 450 45.62 -26.91 -1.47
N VAL A 451 46.07 -25.65 -1.43
CA VAL A 451 47.15 -25.11 -2.27
C VAL A 451 48.53 -25.25 -1.59
N ALA A 452 48.57 -25.28 -0.26
CA ALA A 452 49.77 -25.52 0.55
C ALA A 452 50.13 -27.01 0.62
#